data_AF-A0A0L1MDB0-F1
#
_entry.id   AF-A0A0L1MDB0-F1
#
_cell.length_a   1.000
_cell.length_b   1.000
_cell.length_c   1.000
_cell.angle_alpha   90.00
_cell.angle_beta   90.00
_cell.angle_gamma   90.00
#
_symmetry.space_group_name_H-M   'P 1'
#
loop_
_entity.id
_entity.type
_entity.pdbx_description
1 polymer ?
#
loop_
_entity_poly.entity_id
_entity_poly.type
_entity_poly.pdbx_seq_one_letter_code
_entity_poly.pdbx_strand_id
1 'polypeptide(L)'
;MNTIYSAVSDSRPQWFESASAADQLHYGELEQQLIGSRNDLEKQLGHFTSLQVYAQSLMSQALLMEFGVTLDPDNITTHCRYVFQQDGRTYIQEDKRSLTDLLLHGLHENGLRSQITFKSDGFLPSGLNQQWLEEVLTTDVRAAFGAEIRSVYLRAGVLAAMNNVTRDRLLLSVFAAKLQGHLDDANLQLIRRAIAGDTSLSLTPLQLREDTRPLCDVVVVGPLDGYSDDWFLYAPGAPGGQDWHRFATFRVLDLSLSAWTATEQGRDYLVWQTHALEREEIGGYLKTIPPR
;
A
#
# COMPACT_ATOMS: atom_id res chain seq x y z
N MET A 1 -3.88 -3.17 3.93
CA MET A 1 -3.64 -4.58 3.58
C MET A 1 -2.20 -4.63 3.14
N ASN A 2 -1.34 -5.16 4.02
CA ASN A 2 0.09 -5.15 3.84
C ASN A 2 0.45 -6.02 2.64
N THR A 3 1.00 -5.41 1.59
CA THR A 3 1.81 -6.14 0.63
C THR A 3 3.10 -6.49 1.35
N ILE A 4 3.04 -7.57 2.14
CA ILE A 4 4.24 -8.26 2.60
C ILE A 4 4.99 -8.59 1.33
N TYR A 5 6.13 -7.95 1.16
CA TYR A 5 7.11 -8.25 0.13
C TYR A 5 7.24 -9.78 0.06
N SER A 6 6.67 -10.37 -0.99
CA SER A 6 6.98 -11.76 -1.32
C SER A 6 8.49 -11.80 -1.50
N ALA A 7 9.10 -12.68 -0.71
CA ALA A 7 10.53 -12.96 -0.76
C ALA A 7 10.99 -12.99 -2.21
N VAL A 8 12.00 -12.18 -2.50
CA VAL A 8 12.74 -12.20 -3.75
C VAL A 8 13.08 -13.65 -4.06
N SER A 9 12.46 -14.21 -5.10
CA SER A 9 12.99 -15.42 -5.70
C SER A 9 14.38 -15.05 -6.24
N ASP A 10 15.43 -15.71 -5.74
CA ASP A 10 16.83 -15.50 -6.17
C ASP A 10 17.08 -15.76 -7.68
N SER A 11 16.06 -16.18 -8.43
CA SER A 11 16.10 -16.26 -9.89
C SER A 11 15.54 -14.98 -10.52
N ARG A 12 16.38 -14.25 -11.26
CA ARG A 12 15.92 -13.19 -12.16
C ARG A 12 15.03 -13.80 -13.25
N PRO A 13 14.03 -13.06 -13.76
CA PRO A 13 13.17 -13.59 -14.81
C PRO A 13 13.94 -13.77 -16.12
N GLN A 14 13.57 -14.77 -16.91
CA GLN A 14 14.28 -15.15 -18.14
C GLN A 14 14.45 -13.99 -19.14
N TRP A 15 13.44 -13.11 -19.27
CA TRP A 15 13.51 -11.94 -20.16
C TRP A 15 14.64 -10.99 -19.75
N PHE A 16 14.92 -10.87 -18.45
CA PHE A 16 15.99 -10.02 -17.92
C PHE A 16 17.36 -10.63 -18.20
N GLU A 17 17.49 -11.94 -17.99
CA GLU A 17 18.73 -12.67 -18.28
C GLU A 17 19.09 -12.63 -19.78
N SER A 18 18.08 -12.63 -20.65
CA SER A 18 18.25 -12.52 -22.10
C SER A 18 18.56 -11.10 -22.61
N ALA A 19 18.40 -10.07 -21.77
CA ALA A 19 18.64 -8.68 -22.15
C ALA A 19 20.14 -8.38 -22.30
N SER A 20 20.47 -7.31 -23.03
CA SER A 20 21.86 -6.87 -23.17
C SER A 20 22.44 -6.41 -21.82
N ALA A 21 23.76 -6.47 -21.65
CA ALA A 21 24.41 -5.99 -20.43
C ALA A 21 24.11 -4.50 -20.15
N ALA A 22 23.99 -3.69 -21.21
CA ALA A 22 23.61 -2.28 -21.08
C ALA A 22 22.16 -2.12 -20.61
N ASP A 23 21.23 -2.93 -21.15
CA ASP A 23 19.83 -2.93 -20.70
C ASP A 23 19.70 -3.41 -19.24
N GLN A 24 20.45 -4.44 -18.84
CA GLN A 24 20.46 -4.94 -17.47
C GLN A 24 20.96 -3.87 -16.49
N LEU A 25 22.03 -3.16 -16.85
CA LEU A 25 22.56 -2.04 -16.06
C LEU A 25 21.51 -0.92 -15.92
N HIS A 26 20.92 -0.48 -17.04
CA HIS A 26 19.91 0.58 -17.04
C HIS A 26 18.66 0.20 -16.22
N TYR A 27 18.23 -1.06 -16.29
CA TYR A 27 17.15 -1.57 -15.46
C TYR A 27 17.52 -1.50 -13.97
N GLY A 28 18.73 -1.94 -13.61
CA GLY A 28 19.22 -1.87 -12.22
C GLY A 28 19.30 -0.43 -11.69
N GLU A 29 19.69 0.53 -12.52
CA GLU A 29 19.66 1.95 -12.17
C GLU A 29 18.24 2.45 -11.88
N LEU A 30 17.26 2.07 -12.70
CA LEU A 30 15.85 2.38 -12.46
C LEU A 30 15.31 1.71 -11.18
N GLU A 31 15.72 0.47 -10.87
CA GLU A 31 15.38 -0.20 -9.61
C GLU A 31 15.92 0.59 -8.40
N GLN A 32 17.18 1.02 -8.46
CA GLN A 32 17.79 1.82 -7.39
C GLN A 32 17.13 3.19 -7.22
N GLN A 33 16.74 3.84 -8.33
CA GLN A 33 15.98 5.09 -8.29
C GLN A 33 14.64 4.92 -7.56
N LEU A 34 13.87 3.86 -7.91
CA LEU A 34 12.59 3.56 -7.26
C LEU A 34 12.76 3.23 -5.76
N ILE A 35 13.83 2.51 -5.39
CA ILE A 35 14.15 2.26 -3.97
C ILE A 35 14.45 3.60 -3.27
N GLY A 36 15.24 4.47 -3.90
CA GLY A 36 15.56 5.79 -3.39
C GLY A 36 14.33 6.66 -3.13
N SER A 37 13.40 6.75 -4.09
CA SER A 37 12.17 7.54 -3.94
C SER A 37 11.21 6.95 -2.90
N ARG A 38 11.12 5.62 -2.78
CA ARG A 38 10.37 4.96 -1.70
C ARG A 38 10.92 5.29 -0.32
N ASN A 39 12.24 5.21 -0.16
CA ASN A 39 12.90 5.56 1.10
C ASN A 39 12.70 7.04 1.46
N ASP A 40 12.69 7.94 0.47
CA ASP A 40 12.37 9.35 0.69
C ASP A 40 10.91 9.52 1.15
N LEU A 41 9.96 8.89 0.46
CA LEU A 41 8.55 8.92 0.87
C LEU A 41 8.34 8.42 2.31
N GLU A 42 8.98 7.31 2.69
CA GLU A 42 8.93 6.79 4.06
C GLU A 42 9.49 7.80 5.07
N LYS A 43 10.60 8.48 4.76
CA LYS A 43 11.14 9.55 5.61
C LYS A 43 10.19 10.73 5.74
N GLN A 44 9.53 11.15 4.65
CA GLN A 44 8.55 12.24 4.67
C GLN A 44 7.30 11.90 5.50
N LEU A 45 6.86 10.63 5.45
CA LEU A 45 5.74 10.12 6.24
C LEU A 45 6.12 9.93 7.71
N GLY A 46 7.37 9.61 8.02
CA GLY A 46 7.85 9.38 9.38
C GLY A 46 7.05 8.26 10.04
N HIS A 47 6.41 8.56 11.18
CA HIS A 47 5.60 7.57 11.89
C HIS A 47 4.23 7.28 11.24
N PHE A 48 3.85 8.02 10.19
CA PHE A 48 2.58 7.84 9.49
C PHE A 48 2.66 6.88 8.30
N THR A 49 3.77 6.15 8.13
CA THR A 49 3.93 5.12 7.10
C THR A 49 2.92 3.99 7.24
N SER A 50 2.53 3.66 8.47
CA SER A 50 1.43 2.75 8.77
C SER A 50 0.86 3.01 10.16
N LEU A 51 -0.34 2.51 10.40
CA LEU A 51 -0.97 2.53 11.73
C LEU A 51 -0.10 1.81 12.79
N GLN A 52 0.59 0.73 12.41
CA GLN A 52 1.46 -0.01 13.31
C GLN A 52 2.70 0.82 13.69
N VAL A 53 3.37 1.44 12.73
CA VAL A 53 4.54 2.31 12.99
C VAL A 53 4.14 3.52 13.84
N TYR A 54 2.95 4.07 13.61
CA TYR A 54 2.41 5.15 14.43
C TYR A 54 2.20 4.72 15.89
N ALA A 55 1.54 3.58 16.10
CA ALA A 55 1.34 3.01 17.43
C ALA A 55 2.67 2.69 18.12
N GLN A 56 3.63 2.11 17.39
CA GLN A 56 4.97 1.83 17.90
C GLN A 56 5.64 3.12 18.39
N SER A 57 5.60 4.19 17.59
CA SER A 57 6.17 5.50 17.95
C SER A 57 5.54 6.09 19.21
N LEU A 58 4.20 6.07 19.30
CA LEU A 58 3.49 6.56 20.49
C LEU A 58 3.88 5.79 21.75
N MET A 59 3.96 4.45 21.66
CA MET A 59 4.35 3.62 22.79
C MET A 59 5.83 3.79 23.15
N SER A 60 6.73 3.87 22.17
CA SER A 60 8.14 4.21 22.40
C SER A 60 8.29 5.56 23.11
N GLN A 61 7.49 6.57 22.72
CA GLN A 61 7.51 7.87 23.36
C GLN A 61 6.97 7.81 24.80
N ALA A 62 5.88 7.09 25.04
CA ALA A 62 5.33 6.89 26.38
C ALA A 62 6.34 6.20 27.32
N LEU A 63 7.01 5.15 26.84
CA LEU A 63 8.06 4.44 27.57
C LEU A 63 9.25 5.37 27.88
N LEU A 64 9.68 6.18 26.92
CA LEU A 64 10.77 7.13 27.11
C LEU A 64 10.41 8.22 28.13
N MET A 65 9.18 8.76 28.07
CA MET A 65 8.72 9.80 28.99
C MET A 65 8.61 9.31 30.43
N GLU A 66 8.12 8.08 30.63
CA GLU A 66 7.95 7.51 31.97
C GLU A 66 9.28 6.99 32.56
N PHE A 67 10.04 6.24 31.77
CA PHE A 67 11.18 5.46 32.27
C PHE A 67 12.55 6.06 31.91
N GLY A 68 12.58 7.13 31.11
CA GLY A 68 13.82 7.81 30.71
C GLY A 68 14.75 6.99 29.81
N VAL A 69 14.27 5.87 29.26
CA VAL A 69 15.04 4.94 28.43
C VAL A 69 14.33 4.68 27.11
N THR A 70 15.10 4.61 26.02
CA THR A 70 14.58 4.23 24.71
C THR A 70 14.37 2.73 24.68
N LEU A 71 13.12 2.30 24.53
CA LEU A 71 12.74 0.89 24.44
C LEU A 71 11.96 0.65 23.15
N ASP A 72 12.16 -0.54 22.60
CA ASP A 72 11.33 -1.04 21.52
C ASP A 72 10.10 -1.74 22.14
N PRO A 73 8.89 -1.18 21.97
CA PRO A 73 7.66 -1.77 22.51
C PRO A 73 7.34 -3.14 21.94
N ASP A 74 7.92 -3.52 20.79
CA ASP A 74 7.76 -4.85 20.22
C ASP A 74 8.57 -5.93 20.96
N ASN A 75 9.58 -5.53 21.73
CA ASN A 75 10.38 -6.43 22.58
C ASN A 75 9.80 -6.60 23.99
N ILE A 76 8.67 -5.97 24.29
CA ILE A 76 7.96 -6.11 25.57
C ILE A 76 6.62 -6.80 25.30
N THR A 77 6.50 -8.05 25.74
CA THR A 77 5.28 -8.85 25.63
C THR A 77 4.43 -8.70 26.88
N THR A 78 3.17 -8.37 26.67
CA THR A 78 2.11 -8.45 27.67
C THR A 78 1.50 -9.85 27.65
N HIS A 79 1.21 -10.37 28.84
CA HIS A 79 0.40 -11.56 29.02
C HIS A 79 -0.84 -11.18 29.80
N CYS A 80 -1.97 -11.22 29.10
CA CYS A 80 -3.29 -10.85 29.61
C CYS A 80 -4.06 -12.12 29.94
N ARG A 81 -4.50 -12.26 31.19
CA ARG A 81 -5.31 -13.39 31.65
C ARG A 81 -6.72 -12.92 32.02
N TYR A 82 -7.71 -13.35 31.24
CA TYR A 82 -9.13 -13.09 31.45
C TYR A 82 -9.76 -14.29 32.14
N VAL A 83 -10.57 -14.04 33.16
CA VAL A 83 -11.33 -15.06 33.88
C VAL A 83 -12.79 -14.67 33.87
N PHE A 84 -13.64 -15.51 33.27
CA PHE A 84 -15.08 -15.26 33.20
C PHE A 84 -15.87 -16.49 33.63
N GLN A 85 -17.06 -16.25 34.17
CA GLN A 85 -18.00 -17.30 34.59
C GLN A 85 -19.17 -17.30 33.62
N GLN A 86 -19.47 -18.46 33.03
CA GLN A 86 -20.63 -18.66 32.17
C GLN A 86 -21.24 -20.04 32.43
N ASP A 87 -22.55 -20.09 32.66
CA ASP A 87 -23.31 -21.33 32.94
C ASP A 87 -22.70 -22.20 34.06
N GLY A 88 -22.22 -21.55 35.13
CA GLY A 88 -21.59 -22.23 36.28
C GLY A 88 -20.19 -22.80 35.98
N ARG A 89 -19.61 -22.51 34.82
CA ARG A 89 -18.26 -22.90 34.44
C ARG A 89 -17.34 -21.68 34.40
N THR A 90 -16.12 -21.87 34.88
CA THR A 90 -15.05 -20.89 34.77
C THR A 90 -14.28 -21.10 33.48
N TYR A 91 -14.18 -20.04 32.68
CA TYR A 91 -13.38 -20.00 31.47
C TYR A 91 -12.19 -19.08 31.69
N ILE A 92 -11.04 -19.51 31.19
CA ILE A 92 -9.80 -18.74 31.23
C ILE A 92 -9.37 -18.54 29.79
N GLN A 93 -9.22 -17.28 29.40
CA GLN A 93 -8.63 -16.90 28.12
C GLN A 93 -7.32 -16.17 28.39
N GLU A 94 -6.28 -16.57 27.67
CA GLU A 94 -4.97 -15.95 27.76
C GLU A 94 -4.59 -15.38 26.40
N ASP A 95 -4.03 -14.17 26.41
CA ASP A 95 -3.56 -13.48 25.21
C ASP A 95 -2.13 -12.96 25.44
N LYS A 96 -1.33 -13.00 24.37
CA LYS A 96 0.05 -12.51 24.37
C LYS A 96 0.24 -11.56 23.20
N ARG A 97 0.62 -10.33 23.52
CA ARG A 97 0.81 -9.26 22.53
C ARG A 97 2.02 -8.42 22.88
N SER A 98 2.69 -7.86 21.89
CA SER A 98 3.61 -6.76 22.17
C SER A 98 2.85 -5.54 22.74
N LEU A 99 3.56 -4.56 23.30
CA LEU A 99 2.92 -3.31 23.72
C LEU A 99 2.33 -2.54 22.54
N THR A 100 2.97 -2.57 21.37
CA THR A 100 2.43 -1.98 20.14
C THR A 100 1.12 -2.63 19.74
N ASP A 101 1.08 -3.97 19.71
CA ASP A 101 -0.12 -4.70 19.35
C ASP A 101 -1.25 -4.46 20.37
N LEU A 102 -0.93 -4.43 21.66
CA LEU A 102 -1.94 -4.14 22.68
C LEU A 102 -2.50 -2.72 22.52
N LEU A 103 -1.65 -1.73 22.20
CA LEU A 103 -2.08 -0.36 21.90
C LEU A 103 -3.02 -0.28 20.69
N LEU A 104 -2.80 -1.09 19.66
CA LEU A 104 -3.66 -1.16 18.47
C LEU A 104 -5.02 -1.82 18.74
N HIS A 105 -5.11 -2.69 19.73
CA HIS A 105 -6.33 -3.42 20.07
C HIS A 105 -7.11 -2.78 21.22
N GLY A 106 -6.43 -1.99 22.06
CA GLY A 106 -7.01 -1.41 23.26
C GLY A 106 -7.19 -2.44 24.38
N LEU A 107 -7.69 -1.97 25.52
CA LEU A 107 -8.08 -2.82 26.65
C LEU A 107 -9.58 -3.12 26.59
N HIS A 108 -9.97 -4.22 27.24
CA HIS A 108 -11.38 -4.47 27.53
C HIS A 108 -11.96 -3.41 28.49
N GLU A 109 -13.28 -3.29 28.48
CA GLU A 109 -14.03 -2.36 29.32
C GLU A 109 -13.70 -2.51 30.81
N ASN A 110 -13.85 -1.40 31.55
CA ASN A 110 -13.66 -1.37 33.00
C ASN A 110 -14.57 -2.41 33.66
N GLY A 111 -13.99 -3.27 34.51
CA GLY A 111 -14.69 -4.40 35.15
C GLY A 111 -14.54 -5.75 34.42
N LEU A 112 -14.08 -5.75 33.16
CA LEU A 112 -13.72 -6.95 32.38
C LEU A 112 -12.21 -7.03 32.08
N ARG A 113 -11.41 -6.18 32.72
CA ARG A 113 -9.96 -6.12 32.50
C ARG A 113 -9.29 -7.41 32.97
N SER A 114 -8.36 -7.91 32.16
CA SER A 114 -7.47 -9.00 32.53
C SER A 114 -6.49 -8.58 33.62
N GLN A 115 -5.94 -9.56 34.33
CA GLN A 115 -4.65 -9.38 34.97
C GLN A 115 -3.56 -9.33 33.91
N ILE A 116 -2.74 -8.27 33.90
CA ILE A 116 -1.67 -8.06 32.92
C ILE A 116 -0.31 -8.24 33.59
N THR A 117 0.54 -9.03 32.95
CA THR A 117 1.95 -9.19 33.33
C THR A 117 2.84 -8.91 32.14
N PHE A 118 4.07 -8.45 32.39
CA PHE A 118 5.01 -8.04 31.35
C PHE A 118 6.21 -8.98 31.33
N LYS A 119 6.71 -9.25 30.13
CA LYS A 119 7.94 -9.99 29.88
C LYS A 119 8.74 -9.30 28.78
N SER A 120 10.06 -9.34 28.91
CA SER A 120 10.98 -8.95 27.86
C SER A 120 12.17 -9.91 27.89
N ASP A 121 12.74 -10.19 26.71
CA ASP A 121 13.99 -10.93 26.60
C ASP A 121 15.21 -10.06 26.93
N GLY A 122 15.00 -8.75 27.10
CA GLY A 122 16.02 -7.78 27.46
C GLY A 122 15.69 -7.04 28.76
N PHE A 123 15.85 -5.72 28.73
CA PHE A 123 15.60 -4.86 29.89
C PHE A 123 14.10 -4.61 30.08
N LEU A 124 13.62 -4.76 31.32
CA LEU A 124 12.27 -4.40 31.73
C LEU A 124 12.36 -3.29 32.81
N PRO A 125 11.83 -2.08 32.55
CA PRO A 125 11.90 -0.97 33.51
C PRO A 125 11.27 -1.32 34.87
N SER A 126 11.96 -0.95 35.94
CA SER A 126 11.36 -0.95 37.27
C SER A 126 10.23 0.07 37.31
N GLY A 127 9.00 -0.38 37.56
CA GLY A 127 7.82 0.49 37.58
C GLY A 127 6.85 0.24 36.42
N LEU A 128 7.27 -0.47 35.36
CA LEU A 128 6.33 -0.91 34.32
C LEU A 128 5.30 -1.86 34.92
N ASN A 129 4.05 -1.41 34.98
CA ASN A 129 2.97 -2.12 35.64
C ASN A 129 1.62 -1.87 34.95
N GLN A 130 0.60 -2.62 35.37
CA GLN A 130 -0.74 -2.56 34.76
C GLN A 130 -1.40 -1.20 34.91
N GLN A 131 -1.23 -0.50 36.03
CA GLN A 131 -1.82 0.82 36.24
C GLN A 131 -1.29 1.83 35.22
N TRP A 132 0.04 1.90 35.06
CA TRP A 132 0.65 2.77 34.04
C TRP A 132 0.12 2.46 32.64
N LEU A 133 0.04 1.18 32.28
CA LEU A 133 -0.43 0.75 30.96
C LEU A 133 -1.90 1.18 30.73
N GLU A 134 -2.75 1.07 31.75
CA GLU A 134 -4.14 1.50 31.69
C GLU A 134 -4.29 3.02 31.53
N GLU A 135 -3.38 3.81 32.08
CA GLU A 135 -3.34 5.27 31.92
C GLU A 135 -2.91 5.67 30.49
N VAL A 136 -1.92 4.96 29.91
CA VAL A 136 -1.45 5.17 28.54
C VAL A 136 -2.50 4.76 27.50
N LEU A 137 -3.23 3.67 27.74
CA LEU A 137 -4.22 3.11 26.80
C LEU A 137 -5.59 3.82 26.81
N THR A 138 -5.63 5.11 27.19
CA THR A 138 -6.86 5.91 27.26
C THR A 138 -7.31 6.46 25.90
N THR A 139 -6.42 6.53 24.92
CA THR A 139 -6.72 7.11 23.60
C THR A 139 -6.86 6.04 22.52
N ASP A 140 -7.89 6.16 21.68
CA ASP A 140 -8.03 5.33 20.48
C ASP A 140 -7.00 5.76 19.42
N VAL A 141 -5.92 4.97 19.31
CA VAL A 141 -4.83 5.21 18.36
C VAL A 141 -5.29 5.15 16.91
N ARG A 142 -6.31 4.35 16.59
CA ARG A 142 -6.84 4.24 15.22
C ARG A 142 -7.57 5.52 14.83
N ALA A 143 -8.37 6.05 15.75
CA ALA A 143 -9.05 7.33 15.56
C ALA A 143 -8.05 8.49 15.45
N ALA A 144 -7.04 8.53 16.33
CA ALA A 144 -5.99 9.56 16.29
C ALA A 144 -5.20 9.53 14.97
N PHE A 145 -4.77 8.34 14.53
CA PHE A 145 -4.10 8.16 13.24
C PHE A 145 -4.97 8.63 12.08
N GLY A 146 -6.25 8.23 12.05
CA GLY A 146 -7.20 8.61 11.02
C GLY A 146 -7.47 10.12 10.96
N ALA A 147 -7.48 10.80 12.12
CA ALA A 147 -7.68 12.24 12.19
C ALA A 147 -6.50 13.02 11.59
N GLU A 148 -5.26 12.51 11.75
CA GLU A 148 -4.05 13.23 11.35
C GLU A 148 -3.55 12.87 9.95
N ILE A 149 -3.69 11.60 9.53
CA ILE A 149 -3.07 11.08 8.30
C ILE A 149 -3.42 11.90 7.06
N ARG A 150 -4.65 12.40 6.95
CA ARG A 150 -5.05 13.24 5.81
C ARG A 150 -4.21 14.50 5.71
N SER A 151 -3.93 15.16 6.83
CA SER A 151 -3.11 16.38 6.85
C SER A 151 -1.65 16.09 6.49
N VAL A 152 -1.15 14.90 6.86
CA VAL A 152 0.21 14.44 6.55
C VAL A 152 0.37 14.25 5.04
N TYR A 153 -0.58 13.57 4.39
CA TYR A 153 -0.55 13.32 2.95
C TYR A 153 -0.69 14.59 2.10
N LEU A 154 -1.23 15.68 2.67
CA LEU A 154 -1.33 16.98 2.00
C LEU A 154 -0.07 17.85 2.13
N ARG A 155 0.93 17.42 2.91
CA ARG A 155 2.21 18.15 3.01
C ARG A 155 2.91 18.14 1.66
N ALA A 156 3.43 19.29 1.24
CA ALA A 156 4.09 19.44 -0.06
C ALA A 156 5.24 18.43 -0.28
N GLY A 157 6.03 18.16 0.76
CA GLY A 157 7.11 17.16 0.69
C GLY A 157 6.60 15.73 0.47
N VAL A 158 5.50 15.34 1.12
CA VAL A 158 4.88 14.02 0.94
C VAL A 158 4.29 13.90 -0.47
N LEU A 159 3.56 14.90 -0.94
CA LEU A 159 3.03 14.91 -2.31
C LEU A 159 4.14 14.81 -3.37
N ALA A 160 5.23 15.56 -3.20
CA ALA A 160 6.38 15.48 -4.09
C ALA A 160 7.03 14.09 -4.07
N ALA A 161 7.22 13.49 -2.89
CA ALA A 161 7.77 12.15 -2.76
C ALA A 161 6.85 11.07 -3.37
N MET A 162 5.53 11.19 -3.19
CA MET A 162 4.55 10.30 -3.84
C MET A 162 4.63 10.41 -5.37
N ASN A 163 4.74 11.63 -5.90
CA ASN A 163 4.90 11.84 -7.34
C ASN A 163 6.21 11.20 -7.87
N ASN A 164 7.31 11.31 -7.13
CA ASN A 164 8.58 10.66 -7.48
C ASN A 164 8.45 9.13 -7.50
N VAL A 165 7.82 8.53 -6.49
CA VAL A 165 7.58 7.08 -6.45
C VAL A 165 6.74 6.62 -7.64
N THR A 166 5.68 7.36 -7.97
CA THR A 166 4.84 7.05 -9.14
C THR A 166 5.64 7.16 -10.44
N ARG A 167 6.39 8.25 -10.62
CA ARG A 167 7.27 8.45 -11.78
C ARG A 167 8.27 7.32 -11.95
N ASP A 168 9.03 6.99 -10.91
CA ASP A 168 10.09 5.98 -10.98
C ASP A 168 9.51 4.58 -11.20
N ARG A 169 8.34 4.29 -10.62
CA ARG A 169 7.61 3.03 -10.88
C ARG A 169 7.18 2.91 -12.34
N LEU A 170 6.63 3.98 -12.92
CA LEU A 170 6.23 4.00 -14.32
C LEU A 170 7.44 3.85 -15.24
N LEU A 171 8.56 4.55 -14.96
CA LEU A 171 9.80 4.44 -15.73
C LEU A 171 10.41 3.03 -15.69
N LEU A 172 10.44 2.40 -14.51
CA LEU A 172 10.91 1.02 -14.37
C LEU A 172 10.00 0.05 -15.12
N SER A 173 8.69 0.14 -14.92
CA SER A 173 7.72 -0.79 -15.51
C SER A 173 7.65 -0.69 -17.04
N VAL A 174 7.70 0.52 -17.62
CA VAL A 174 7.69 0.67 -19.08
C VAL A 174 8.98 0.14 -19.70
N PHE A 175 10.11 0.29 -19.01
CA PHE A 175 11.37 -0.28 -19.46
C PHE A 175 11.35 -1.82 -19.37
N ALA A 176 10.79 -2.38 -18.29
CA ALA A 176 10.56 -3.81 -18.15
C ALA A 176 9.68 -4.34 -19.30
N ALA A 177 8.62 -3.62 -19.67
CA ALA A 177 7.74 -3.98 -20.78
C ALA A 177 8.47 -3.96 -22.14
N LYS A 178 9.38 -3.01 -22.36
CA LYS A 178 10.28 -3.02 -23.53
C LYS A 178 11.17 -4.26 -23.56
N LEU A 179 11.78 -4.62 -22.42
CA LEU A 179 12.64 -5.81 -22.34
C LEU A 179 11.88 -7.13 -22.54
N GLN A 180 10.60 -7.15 -22.19
CA GLN A 180 9.69 -8.28 -22.43
C GLN A 180 9.16 -8.33 -23.87
N GLY A 181 9.44 -7.33 -24.71
CA GLY A 181 8.92 -7.24 -26.07
C GLY A 181 7.44 -6.82 -26.16
N HIS A 182 6.85 -6.39 -25.05
CA HIS A 182 5.48 -5.88 -24.99
C HIS A 182 5.35 -4.49 -25.62
N LEU A 183 6.45 -3.72 -25.58
CA LEU A 183 6.55 -2.39 -26.15
C LEU A 183 7.86 -2.26 -26.95
N ASP A 184 7.85 -1.43 -27.99
CA ASP A 184 9.04 -1.05 -28.73
C ASP A 184 9.66 0.26 -28.19
N ASP A 185 10.79 0.68 -28.77
CA ASP A 185 11.49 1.90 -28.37
C ASP A 185 10.68 3.18 -28.61
N ALA A 186 9.83 3.22 -29.65
CA ALA A 186 8.99 4.40 -29.91
C ALA A 186 7.92 4.57 -28.83
N ASN A 187 7.29 3.46 -28.43
CA ASN A 187 6.30 3.42 -27.35
C ASN A 187 6.95 3.83 -26.02
N LEU A 188 8.15 3.32 -25.74
CA LEU A 188 8.93 3.69 -24.56
C LEU A 188 9.19 5.20 -24.50
N GLN A 189 9.59 5.81 -25.62
CA GLN A 189 9.85 7.26 -25.67
C GLN A 189 8.58 8.10 -25.50
N LEU A 190 7.44 7.69 -26.08
CA LEU A 190 6.16 8.36 -25.89
C LEU A 190 5.74 8.36 -24.42
N ILE A 191 5.78 7.20 -23.76
CA ILE A 191 5.42 7.10 -22.34
C ILE A 191 6.39 7.89 -21.46
N ARG A 192 7.70 7.88 -21.75
CA ARG A 192 8.69 8.70 -21.03
C ARG A 192 8.42 10.20 -21.16
N ARG A 193 8.00 10.68 -22.34
CA ARG A 193 7.59 12.08 -22.54
C ARG A 193 6.36 12.42 -21.71
N ALA A 194 5.35 11.55 -21.68
CA ALA A 194 4.17 11.74 -20.85
C ALA A 194 4.54 11.83 -19.36
N ILE A 195 5.40 10.93 -18.86
CA ILE A 195 5.92 10.95 -17.48
C ILE A 195 6.72 12.23 -17.20
N ALA A 196 7.43 12.76 -18.18
CA ALA A 196 8.16 14.02 -18.08
C ALA A 196 7.26 15.28 -18.16
N GLY A 197 5.94 15.12 -18.34
CA GLY A 197 4.99 16.23 -18.38
C GLY A 197 4.84 16.89 -19.75
N ASP A 198 5.09 16.16 -20.84
CA ASP A 198 4.82 16.65 -22.19
C ASP A 198 3.33 17.03 -22.36
N THR A 199 3.06 18.30 -22.65
CA THR A 199 1.71 18.87 -22.73
C THR A 199 0.87 18.34 -23.90
N SER A 200 1.48 17.64 -24.87
CA SER A 200 0.74 16.98 -25.96
C SER A 200 0.18 15.61 -25.56
N LEU A 201 0.61 15.09 -24.41
CA LEU A 201 0.24 13.78 -23.91
C LEU A 201 -0.49 13.90 -22.57
N SER A 202 -1.42 12.99 -22.32
CA SER A 202 -2.08 12.82 -21.03
C SER A 202 -1.51 11.60 -20.31
N LEU A 203 -1.31 11.71 -19.01
CA LEU A 203 -1.04 10.62 -18.07
C LEU A 203 -2.07 10.72 -16.96
N THR A 204 -3.14 9.92 -17.02
CA THR A 204 -4.31 10.08 -16.15
C THR A 204 -4.67 8.77 -15.47
N PRO A 205 -4.99 8.77 -14.16
CA PRO A 205 -5.51 7.59 -13.51
C PRO A 205 -6.86 7.20 -14.13
N LEU A 206 -7.08 5.89 -14.32
CA LEU A 206 -8.32 5.38 -14.90
C LEU A 206 -9.46 5.54 -13.90
N GLN A 207 -10.61 6.02 -14.38
CA GLN A 207 -11.84 6.13 -13.60
C GLN A 207 -12.93 5.31 -14.29
N LEU A 208 -13.66 4.48 -13.54
CA LEU A 208 -14.68 3.59 -14.12
C LEU A 208 -16.01 4.31 -14.39
N ARG A 209 -16.34 5.33 -13.59
CA ARG A 209 -17.58 6.12 -13.67
C ARG A 209 -17.29 7.55 -13.16
N GLU A 210 -17.93 8.57 -13.73
CA GLU A 210 -17.59 9.98 -13.45
C GLU A 210 -17.72 10.41 -11.98
N ASP A 211 -18.56 9.73 -11.20
CA ASP A 211 -18.85 9.98 -9.79
C ASP A 211 -18.04 9.08 -8.82
N THR A 212 -17.14 8.24 -9.32
CA THR A 212 -16.30 7.35 -8.48
C THR A 212 -14.90 7.90 -8.36
N ARG A 213 -14.11 7.44 -7.37
CA ARG A 213 -12.69 7.78 -7.37
C ARG A 213 -11.95 7.08 -8.51
N PRO A 214 -10.83 7.66 -9.00
CA PRO A 214 -9.93 6.92 -9.88
C PRO A 214 -9.38 5.67 -9.21
N LEU A 215 -9.05 4.68 -10.02
CA LEU A 215 -8.39 3.46 -9.59
C LEU A 215 -6.99 3.76 -9.05
N CYS A 216 -6.55 3.00 -8.04
CA CYS A 216 -5.31 3.27 -7.31
C CYS A 216 -4.05 3.16 -8.17
N ASP A 217 -3.88 2.06 -8.93
CA ASP A 217 -2.64 1.78 -9.67
C ASP A 217 -2.86 1.60 -11.18
N VAL A 218 -4.01 2.02 -11.73
CA VAL A 218 -4.33 1.89 -13.16
C VAL A 218 -4.27 3.24 -13.84
N VAL A 219 -3.44 3.37 -14.89
CA VAL A 219 -3.15 4.65 -15.55
C VAL A 219 -3.27 4.51 -17.06
N VAL A 220 -3.83 5.53 -17.70
CA VAL A 220 -3.91 5.64 -19.16
C VAL A 220 -2.94 6.71 -19.64
N VAL A 221 -2.17 6.38 -20.67
CA VAL A 221 -1.34 7.32 -21.42
C VAL A 221 -1.89 7.44 -22.84
N GLY A 222 -1.99 8.66 -23.36
CA GLY A 222 -2.41 8.87 -24.73
C GLY A 222 -2.28 10.31 -25.17
N PRO A 223 -2.61 10.61 -26.43
CA PRO A 223 -2.64 11.98 -26.94
C PRO A 223 -3.74 12.81 -26.27
N LEU A 224 -3.43 14.05 -25.91
CA LEU A 224 -4.41 14.94 -25.28
C LEU A 224 -5.52 15.38 -26.26
N ASP A 225 -5.26 15.32 -27.57
CA ASP A 225 -6.23 15.67 -28.59
C ASP A 225 -7.40 14.67 -28.69
N GLY A 226 -7.27 13.46 -28.12
CA GLY A 226 -8.32 12.44 -28.13
C GLY A 226 -8.56 11.74 -29.48
N TYR A 227 -7.91 12.19 -30.55
CA TYR A 227 -8.13 11.71 -31.92
C TYR A 227 -6.90 11.01 -32.52
N SER A 228 -5.73 11.26 -31.95
CA SER A 228 -4.50 10.61 -32.37
C SER A 228 -4.44 9.16 -31.87
N ASP A 229 -3.70 8.35 -32.63
CA ASP A 229 -3.44 6.95 -32.32
C ASP A 229 -2.43 6.81 -31.15
N ASP A 230 -2.23 5.57 -30.70
CA ASP A 230 -1.28 5.18 -29.63
C ASP A 230 -1.70 5.52 -28.20
N TRP A 231 -2.64 4.71 -27.73
CA TRP A 231 -3.09 4.68 -26.34
C TRP A 231 -2.40 3.55 -25.58
N PHE A 232 -2.05 3.80 -24.32
CA PHE A 232 -1.40 2.82 -23.46
C PHE A 232 -2.12 2.71 -22.13
N LEU A 233 -2.25 1.48 -21.64
CA LEU A 233 -2.80 1.17 -20.33
C LEU A 233 -1.70 0.55 -19.47
N TYR A 234 -1.37 1.22 -18.37
CA TYR A 234 -0.64 0.63 -17.26
C TYR A 234 -1.63 0.04 -16.26
N ALA A 235 -1.57 -1.28 -16.07
CA ALA A 235 -2.44 -2.03 -15.18
C ALA A 235 -1.64 -3.17 -14.53
N PRO A 236 -0.83 -2.87 -13.51
CA PRO A 236 0.03 -3.86 -12.89
C PRO A 236 -0.79 -4.97 -12.24
N GLY A 237 -0.39 -6.22 -12.44
CA GLY A 237 -1.09 -7.39 -11.89
C GLY A 237 -2.46 -7.67 -12.51
N ALA A 238 -2.79 -7.03 -13.64
CA ALA A 238 -4.00 -7.34 -14.39
C ALA A 238 -3.98 -8.80 -14.92
N PRO A 239 -5.16 -9.39 -15.18
CA PRO A 239 -5.25 -10.70 -15.83
C PRO A 239 -4.47 -10.70 -17.15
N GLY A 240 -3.66 -11.74 -17.38
CA GLY A 240 -2.82 -11.87 -18.58
C GLY A 240 -1.32 -11.63 -18.34
N GLY A 241 -0.93 -11.13 -17.15
CA GLY A 241 0.48 -11.08 -16.73
C GLY A 241 1.33 -9.97 -17.38
N GLN A 242 0.71 -9.08 -18.14
CA GLN A 242 1.34 -7.93 -18.78
C GLN A 242 0.93 -6.64 -18.06
N ASP A 243 1.90 -5.84 -17.63
CA ASP A 243 1.61 -4.58 -16.92
C ASP A 243 1.24 -3.42 -17.86
N TRP A 244 1.71 -3.46 -19.11
CA TRP A 244 1.56 -2.38 -20.09
C TRP A 244 0.93 -2.89 -21.38
N HIS A 245 -0.20 -2.32 -21.80
CA HIS A 245 -0.90 -2.69 -23.03
C HIS A 245 -0.95 -1.51 -23.99
N ARG A 246 -0.65 -1.73 -25.27
CA ARG A 246 -0.82 -0.73 -26.35
C ARG A 246 -2.13 -0.98 -27.08
N PHE A 247 -2.82 0.11 -27.41
CA PHE A 247 -4.05 0.11 -28.18
C PHE A 247 -3.95 1.16 -29.29
N ALA A 248 -4.47 0.83 -30.47
CA ALA A 248 -4.48 1.77 -31.59
C ALA A 248 -5.31 3.02 -31.28
N THR A 249 -6.47 2.86 -30.63
CA THR A 249 -7.38 3.96 -30.29
C THR A 249 -7.94 3.79 -28.88
N PHE A 250 -8.43 4.90 -28.30
CA PHE A 250 -9.13 4.88 -27.02
C PHE A 250 -10.32 3.92 -27.01
N ARG A 251 -11.05 3.82 -28.13
CA ARG A 251 -12.19 2.89 -28.25
C ARG A 251 -11.77 1.42 -28.07
N VAL A 252 -10.61 1.03 -28.59
CA VAL A 252 -10.11 -0.36 -28.44
C VAL A 252 -9.65 -0.59 -27.00
N LEU A 253 -9.07 0.41 -26.34
CA LEU A 253 -8.75 0.36 -24.91
C LEU A 253 -10.02 0.16 -24.07
N ASP A 254 -11.07 0.96 -24.30
CA ASP A 254 -12.36 0.86 -23.62
C ASP A 254 -13.01 -0.52 -23.77
N LEU A 255 -13.05 -1.04 -25.01
CA LEU A 255 -13.54 -2.40 -25.27
C LEU A 255 -12.72 -3.46 -24.53
N SER A 256 -11.40 -3.29 -24.46
CA SER A 256 -10.52 -4.24 -23.77
C SER A 256 -10.74 -4.23 -22.26
N LEU A 257 -11.00 -3.06 -21.66
CA LEU A 257 -11.40 -2.95 -20.26
C LEU A 257 -12.78 -3.59 -20.02
N SER A 258 -13.74 -3.43 -20.95
CA SER A 258 -15.04 -4.10 -20.85
C SER A 258 -14.92 -5.63 -20.92
N ALA A 259 -13.94 -6.16 -21.66
CA ALA A 259 -13.67 -7.59 -21.68
C ALA A 259 -13.17 -8.11 -20.32
N TRP A 260 -12.47 -7.30 -19.52
CA TRP A 260 -12.10 -7.68 -18.15
C TRP A 260 -13.32 -7.85 -17.25
N THR A 261 -14.36 -7.03 -17.42
CA THR A 261 -15.61 -7.14 -16.63
C THR A 261 -16.40 -8.41 -16.95
N ALA A 262 -16.14 -9.05 -18.09
CA ALA A 262 -16.76 -10.32 -18.45
C ALA A 262 -16.26 -11.50 -17.60
N THR A 263 -15.03 -11.43 -17.09
CA THR A 263 -14.40 -12.50 -16.31
C THR A 263 -14.46 -12.23 -14.80
N GLU A 264 -14.50 -13.28 -13.99
CA GLU A 264 -14.43 -13.12 -12.52
C GLU A 264 -13.10 -12.51 -12.09
N GLN A 265 -11.98 -13.02 -12.61
CA GLN A 265 -10.65 -12.52 -12.30
C GLN A 265 -10.47 -11.03 -12.67
N GLY A 266 -11.00 -10.59 -13.81
CA GLY A 266 -10.94 -9.18 -14.22
C GLY A 266 -11.84 -8.28 -13.39
N ARG A 267 -13.05 -8.74 -13.00
CA ARG A 267 -13.90 -8.01 -12.05
C ARG A 267 -13.23 -7.87 -10.70
N ASP A 268 -12.68 -8.95 -10.16
CA ASP A 268 -11.99 -8.93 -8.87
C ASP A 268 -10.80 -7.97 -8.89
N TYR A 269 -10.00 -8.01 -9.97
CA TYR A 269 -8.92 -7.07 -10.19
C TYR A 269 -9.41 -5.61 -10.12
N LEU A 270 -10.41 -5.26 -10.93
CA LEU A 270 -10.95 -3.89 -10.98
C LEU A 270 -11.54 -3.46 -9.62
N VAL A 271 -12.26 -4.34 -8.92
CA VAL A 271 -12.79 -4.06 -7.58
C VAL A 271 -11.64 -3.79 -6.60
N TRP A 272 -10.57 -4.58 -6.61
CA TRP A 272 -9.44 -4.37 -5.71
C TRP A 272 -8.69 -3.07 -5.96
N GLN A 273 -8.70 -2.59 -7.21
CA GLN A 273 -8.16 -1.29 -7.60
C GLN A 273 -9.04 -0.09 -7.17
N THR A 274 -10.30 -0.33 -6.76
CA THR A 274 -11.19 0.74 -6.29
C THR A 274 -10.95 1.10 -4.83
N HIS A 275 -11.31 2.34 -4.48
CA HIS A 275 -11.24 2.80 -3.10
C HIS A 275 -12.12 1.93 -2.19
N ALA A 276 -11.63 1.60 -0.99
CA ALA A 276 -12.30 0.65 -0.08
C ALA A 276 -13.78 0.96 0.21
N LEU A 277 -14.13 2.24 0.35
CA LEU A 277 -15.52 2.70 0.55
C LEU A 277 -16.45 2.48 -0.65
N GLU A 278 -15.93 2.28 -1.86
CA GLU A 278 -16.70 2.13 -3.11
C GLU A 278 -16.73 0.68 -3.61
N ARG A 279 -15.97 -0.23 -2.99
CA ARG A 279 -15.78 -1.60 -3.49
C ARG A 279 -17.07 -2.38 -3.66
N GLU A 280 -17.99 -2.27 -2.71
CA GLU A 280 -19.27 -2.97 -2.77
C GLU A 280 -20.13 -2.46 -3.92
N GLU A 281 -20.28 -1.13 -4.02
CA GLU A 281 -21.07 -0.49 -5.07
C GLU A 281 -20.49 -0.78 -6.47
N ILE A 282 -19.19 -0.61 -6.64
CA ILE A 282 -18.50 -0.88 -7.90
C ILE A 282 -18.55 -2.36 -8.25
N GLY A 283 -18.37 -3.25 -7.27
CA GLY A 283 -18.50 -4.69 -7.47
C GLY A 283 -19.90 -5.10 -7.94
N GLY A 284 -20.94 -4.44 -7.46
CA GLY A 284 -22.30 -4.58 -7.98
C GLY A 284 -22.42 -4.07 -9.41
N TYR A 285 -21.96 -2.84 -9.67
CA TYR A 285 -22.00 -2.21 -11.01
C TYR A 285 -21.30 -3.05 -12.09
N LEU A 286 -20.09 -3.54 -11.84
CA LEU A 286 -19.31 -4.32 -12.81
C LEU A 286 -20.00 -5.62 -13.25
N LYS A 287 -20.88 -6.20 -12.42
CA LYS A 287 -21.70 -7.37 -12.78
C LYS A 287 -22.86 -7.05 -13.71
N THR A 288 -23.27 -5.79 -13.77
CA THR A 288 -24.36 -5.33 -14.64
C THR A 288 -23.90 -4.95 -16.05
N ILE A 289 -22.59 -4.79 -16.24
CA ILE A 289 -22.01 -4.46 -17.54
C ILE A 289 -22.08 -5.72 -18.42
N PRO A 290 -22.84 -5.72 -19.52
CA PRO A 290 -22.86 -6.86 -20.42
C PRO A 290 -21.49 -6.99 -21.10
N PRO A 291 -20.99 -8.22 -21.31
CA PRO A 291 -19.82 -8.42 -22.18
C PRO A 291 -20.17 -7.86 -23.56
N ARG A 292 -19.36 -6.91 -24.04
CA ARG A 292 -19.52 -6.28 -25.36
C ARG A 292 -18.58 -6.88 -26.39
#